data_AF-U6F8Q1-F1
#
_entry.id   AF-U6F8Q1-F1
#
_cell.length_a   1.000
_cell.length_b   1.000
_cell.length_c   1.000
_cell.angle_alpha   90.00
_cell.angle_beta   90.00
_cell.angle_gamma   90.00
#
_symmetry.space_group_name_H-M   'P 1'
#
loop_
_entity.id
_entity.type
_entity.pdbx_description
1 polymer ?
#
loop_
_entity_poly.entity_id
_entity_poly.type
_entity_poly.pdbx_seq_one_letter_code
_entity_poly.pdbx_strand_id
1 'polypeptide(L)'
;MFNGKITKENNSNVTKMLYEVVHEMALSRADSIEHPVSLSLFLLEMGVDDPNVEDRLIKKSVEIFFSVEDPMELTTKDFQKEFQRISPLVSDSGSVRYILRWIGLYDFPKIYPVAINLV
;
A
#
# COMPACT_ATOMS: atom_id res chain seq x y z
N MET A 1 21.50 -37.94 4.23
CA MET A 1 21.99 -36.55 4.10
C MET A 1 21.62 -36.04 2.72
N PHE A 2 20.57 -35.22 2.59
CA PHE A 2 20.26 -34.54 1.34
C PHE A 2 21.14 -33.30 1.23
N ASN A 3 22.31 -33.44 0.60
CA ASN A 3 23.09 -32.30 0.13
C ASN A 3 22.52 -31.83 -1.22
N GLY A 4 21.34 -31.23 -1.18
CA GLY A 4 20.78 -30.51 -2.32
C GLY A 4 21.43 -29.14 -2.41
N LYS A 5 22.41 -28.96 -3.31
CA LYS A 5 22.88 -27.62 -3.68
C LYS A 5 21.69 -26.83 -4.22
N ILE A 6 21.27 -25.80 -3.48
CA ILE A 6 20.23 -24.88 -3.93
C ILE A 6 20.82 -24.09 -5.11
N THR A 7 20.30 -24.34 -6.31
CA THR A 7 20.66 -23.61 -7.54
C THR A 7 19.80 -22.35 -7.67
N LYS A 8 20.28 -21.33 -8.40
CA LYS A 8 19.54 -20.08 -8.64
C LYS A 8 18.14 -20.32 -9.25
N GLU A 9 17.98 -21.34 -10.08
CA GLU A 9 16.69 -21.72 -10.67
C GLU A 9 15.69 -22.25 -9.62
N ASN A 10 16.16 -23.04 -8.64
CA ASN A 10 15.31 -23.51 -7.54
C ASN A 10 14.81 -22.35 -6.67
N ASN A 11 15.65 -21.34 -6.41
CA ASN A 11 15.22 -20.13 -5.70
C ASN A 11 14.17 -19.34 -6.48
N SER A 12 14.34 -19.21 -7.80
CA SER A 12 13.37 -18.50 -8.65
C SER A 12 11.98 -19.15 -8.63
N ASN A 13 11.92 -20.49 -8.66
CA ASN A 13 10.65 -21.21 -8.61
C ASN A 13 9.97 -21.12 -7.24
N VAL A 14 10.74 -21.20 -6.15
CA VAL A 14 10.20 -21.06 -4.79
C VAL A 14 9.66 -19.65 -4.54
N THR A 15 10.39 -18.61 -4.95
CA THR A 15 9.91 -17.22 -4.85
C THR A 15 8.64 -16.99 -5.66
N LYS A 16 8.55 -17.58 -6.86
CA LYS A 16 7.35 -17.50 -7.69
C LYS A 16 6.13 -18.18 -7.04
N MET A 17 6.31 -19.39 -6.50
CA MET A 17 5.23 -20.09 -5.78
C MET A 17 4.79 -19.33 -4.52
N LEU A 18 5.73 -18.75 -3.76
CA LEU A 18 5.41 -17.91 -2.61
C LEU A 18 4.60 -16.68 -3.02
N TYR A 19 4.96 -16.03 -4.13
CA TYR A 19 4.22 -14.90 -4.67
C TYR A 19 2.80 -15.31 -5.09
N GLU A 20 2.65 -16.43 -5.80
CA GLU A 20 1.35 -16.96 -6.23
C GLU A 20 0.45 -17.26 -5.01
N VAL A 21 0.98 -17.88 -3.96
CA VAL A 21 0.22 -18.15 -2.73
C VAL A 21 -0.18 -16.87 -2.02
N VAL A 22 0.72 -15.90 -1.88
CA VAL A 22 0.40 -14.61 -1.24
C VAL A 22 -0.64 -13.85 -2.07
N HIS A 23 -0.56 -13.91 -3.39
CA HIS A 23 -1.54 -13.31 -4.30
C HIS A 23 -2.92 -13.98 -4.16
N GLU A 24 -3.00 -15.31 -4.10
CA GLU A 24 -4.27 -16.02 -3.84
C GLU A 24 -4.83 -15.71 -2.45
N MET A 25 -3.98 -15.56 -1.43
CA MET A 25 -4.40 -15.13 -0.09
C MET A 25 -4.94 -13.70 -0.07
N ALA A 26 -4.43 -12.83 -0.93
CA ALA A 26 -4.91 -11.47 -1.07
C ALA A 26 -6.27 -11.43 -1.77
N LEU A 27 -6.39 -12.11 -2.91
CA LEU A 27 -7.64 -12.24 -3.69
C LEU A 27 -8.78 -12.91 -2.91
N SER A 28 -8.47 -13.82 -1.98
CA SER A 28 -9.47 -14.56 -1.19
C SER A 28 -10.00 -13.78 0.01
N ARG A 29 -9.40 -12.63 0.35
CA ARG A 29 -9.95 -11.76 1.39
C ARG A 29 -10.96 -10.81 0.75
N ALA A 30 -12.04 -10.50 1.48
CA ALA A 30 -12.98 -9.46 1.12
C ALA A 30 -12.34 -8.08 1.33
N ASP A 31 -11.21 -7.83 0.67
CA ASP A 31 -10.47 -6.58 0.78
C ASP A 31 -11.29 -5.48 0.10
N SER A 32 -11.69 -4.53 0.92
CA SER A 32 -12.50 -3.43 0.46
C SER A 32 -12.08 -2.17 1.20
N ILE A 33 -12.54 -1.06 0.67
CA ILE A 33 -12.49 0.23 1.34
C ILE A 33 -13.05 0.17 2.78
N GLU A 34 -14.02 -0.70 3.05
CA GLU A 34 -14.69 -0.84 4.35
C GLU A 34 -14.02 -1.90 5.25
N HIS A 35 -13.30 -2.85 4.65
CA HIS A 35 -12.59 -3.93 5.33
C HIS A 35 -11.15 -4.11 4.82
N PRO A 36 -10.29 -3.10 5.02
CA PRO A 36 -8.95 -3.12 4.46
C PRO A 36 -8.05 -4.10 5.21
N VAL A 37 -7.39 -4.99 4.47
CA VAL A 37 -6.60 -6.11 5.03
C VAL A 37 -5.23 -5.67 5.54
N SER A 38 -4.34 -5.31 4.63
CA SER A 38 -2.92 -5.03 4.87
C SER A 38 -2.43 -4.16 3.73
N LEU A 39 -1.81 -3.04 4.07
CA LEU A 39 -1.26 -2.13 3.08
C LEU A 39 -0.14 -2.79 2.27
N SER A 40 0.74 -3.56 2.91
CA SER A 40 1.79 -4.33 2.21
C SER A 40 1.21 -5.31 1.20
N LEU A 41 0.11 -5.98 1.53
CA LEU A 41 -0.54 -6.94 0.65
C LEU A 41 -1.20 -6.26 -0.56
N PHE A 42 -1.92 -5.17 -0.31
CA PHE A 42 -2.50 -4.33 -1.37
C PHE A 42 -1.42 -3.79 -2.33
N LEU A 43 -0.31 -3.28 -1.79
CA LEU A 43 0.82 -2.80 -2.58
C LEU A 43 1.44 -3.92 -3.42
N LEU A 44 1.58 -5.12 -2.85
CA LEU A 44 2.09 -6.29 -3.56
C LEU A 44 1.17 -6.69 -4.73
N GLU A 45 -0.16 -6.70 -4.54
CA GLU A 45 -1.12 -6.97 -5.63
C GLU A 45 -1.03 -5.95 -6.76
N MET A 46 -0.72 -4.69 -6.45
CA MET A 46 -0.45 -3.66 -7.44
C MET A 46 0.89 -3.85 -8.18
N GLY A 47 1.71 -4.81 -7.77
CA GLY A 47 3.03 -5.08 -8.33
C GLY A 47 4.15 -4.26 -7.70
N VAL A 48 3.93 -3.66 -6.52
CA VAL A 48 4.97 -2.96 -5.76
C VAL A 48 5.81 -3.99 -5.00
N ASP A 49 7.07 -4.13 -5.40
CA ASP A 49 8.03 -5.08 -4.84
C ASP A 49 9.00 -4.47 -3.82
N ASP A 50 9.13 -3.14 -3.79
CA ASP A 50 9.97 -2.42 -2.83
C ASP A 50 9.33 -2.39 -1.43
N PRO A 51 9.92 -3.07 -0.43
CA PRO A 51 9.35 -3.17 0.91
C PRO A 51 9.29 -1.84 1.67
N ASN A 52 10.01 -0.81 1.23
CA ASN A 52 10.03 0.51 1.88
C ASN A 52 8.96 1.46 1.33
N VAL A 53 8.14 1.03 0.37
CA VAL A 53 7.07 1.89 -0.19
C VAL A 53 6.01 2.19 0.87
N GLU A 54 5.61 1.19 1.66
CA GLU A 54 4.61 1.35 2.73
C GLU A 54 5.01 2.47 3.73
N ASP A 55 6.20 2.36 4.32
CA ASP A 55 6.71 3.35 5.28
C ASP A 55 6.80 4.77 4.67
N ARG A 56 7.19 4.86 3.39
CA ARG A 56 7.27 6.15 2.69
C ARG A 56 5.90 6.75 2.44
N LEU A 57 4.90 5.92 2.10
CA LEU A 57 3.52 6.38 1.92
C LEU A 57 2.95 6.89 3.24
N ILE A 58 3.12 6.13 4.33
CA ILE A 58 2.73 6.53 5.70
C ILE A 58 3.36 7.87 6.06
N LYS A 59 4.70 7.96 5.96
CA LYS A 59 5.43 9.18 6.29
C LYS A 59 4.95 10.35 5.46
N LYS A 60 4.77 10.16 4.16
CA LYS A 60 4.32 11.23 3.25
C LYS A 60 2.90 11.68 3.56
N SER A 61 2.00 10.77 3.90
CA SER A 61 0.65 11.10 4.36
C SER A 61 0.66 12.01 5.57
N VAL A 62 1.50 11.70 6.56
CA VAL A 62 1.65 12.50 7.78
C VAL A 62 2.25 13.88 7.46
N GLU A 63 3.27 13.93 6.60
CA GLU A 63 3.88 15.19 6.16
C GLU A 63 2.85 16.10 5.45
N ILE A 64 2.05 15.56 4.54
CA ILE A 64 1.00 16.33 3.84
C ILE A 64 -0.05 16.83 4.84
N PHE A 65 -0.50 15.96 5.75
CA PHE A 65 -1.49 16.32 6.77
C PHE A 65 -1.05 17.53 7.60
N PHE A 66 0.22 17.59 8.01
CA PHE A 66 0.76 18.70 8.81
C PHE A 66 1.28 19.88 7.97
N SER A 67 1.22 19.81 6.64
CA SER A 67 1.70 20.87 5.74
C SER A 67 0.69 21.99 5.52
N VAL A 68 -0.56 21.80 5.94
CA VAL A 68 -1.67 22.73 5.76
C VAL A 68 -2.23 23.17 7.11
N GLU A 69 -2.88 24.34 7.13
CA GLU A 69 -3.53 24.87 8.33
C GLU A 69 -4.81 24.11 8.67
N ASP A 70 -5.63 23.81 7.66
CA ASP A 70 -6.82 22.94 7.78
C ASP A 70 -6.66 21.67 6.93
N PRO A 71 -6.38 20.51 7.55
CA PRO A 71 -6.29 19.23 6.85
C PRO A 71 -7.58 18.79 6.16
N MET A 72 -8.73 19.37 6.48
CA MET A 72 -10.01 19.06 5.84
C MET A 72 -10.14 19.65 4.43
N GLU A 73 -9.28 20.61 4.06
CA GLU A 73 -9.23 21.15 2.70
C GLU A 73 -8.41 20.29 1.74
N LEU A 74 -7.70 19.26 2.24
CA LEU A 74 -6.91 18.35 1.42
C LEU A 74 -7.79 17.55 0.46
N THR A 75 -7.30 17.39 -0.76
CA THR A 75 -7.96 16.67 -1.85
C THR A 75 -7.18 15.42 -2.22
N THR A 76 -7.80 14.51 -2.98
CA THR A 76 -7.12 13.31 -3.48
C THR A 76 -5.85 13.66 -4.27
N LYS A 77 -5.85 14.80 -4.97
CA LYS A 77 -4.73 15.24 -5.82
C LYS A 77 -3.48 15.61 -5.03
N ASP A 78 -3.63 16.13 -3.82
CA ASP A 78 -2.52 16.54 -2.96
C ASP A 78 -1.67 15.33 -2.57
N PHE A 79 -2.31 14.19 -2.34
CA PHE A 79 -1.65 12.91 -2.08
C PHE A 79 -1.19 12.22 -3.36
N GLN A 80 -2.03 12.19 -4.40
CA GLN A 80 -1.77 11.44 -5.63
C GLN A 80 -0.43 11.79 -6.27
N LYS A 81 -0.11 13.09 -6.36
CA LYS A 81 1.16 13.54 -6.96
C LYS A 81 2.37 13.04 -6.19
N GLU A 82 2.33 13.06 -4.86
CA GLU A 82 3.45 12.63 -4.02
C GLU A 82 3.54 11.10 -3.94
N PHE A 83 2.40 10.41 -3.94
CA PHE A 83 2.36 8.95 -3.96
C PHE A 83 2.91 8.39 -5.28
N GLN A 84 2.58 9.00 -6.42
CA GLN A 84 3.15 8.65 -7.73
C GLN A 84 4.68 8.79 -7.76
N ARG A 85 5.26 9.73 -6.99
CA ARG A 85 6.72 9.87 -6.88
C ARG A 85 7.35 8.77 -6.03
N ILE A 86 6.63 8.26 -5.04
CA ILE A 86 7.08 7.15 -4.19
C ILE A 86 6.98 5.82 -4.96
N SER A 87 5.86 5.60 -5.63
CA SER A 87 5.63 4.46 -6.51
C SER A 87 4.73 4.87 -7.67
N PRO A 88 5.20 4.78 -8.93
CA PRO A 88 4.38 5.11 -10.11
C PRO A 88 3.12 4.25 -10.24
N LEU A 89 3.08 3.09 -9.57
CA LEU A 89 1.93 2.19 -9.55
C LEU A 89 0.79 2.77 -8.72
N VAL A 90 1.08 3.58 -7.70
CA VAL A 90 0.09 4.31 -6.90
C VAL A 90 -0.33 5.58 -7.63
N SER A 91 -1.05 5.39 -8.74
CA SER A 91 -1.32 6.47 -9.70
C SER A 91 -2.76 6.92 -9.78
N ASP A 92 -3.73 6.10 -9.38
CA ASP A 92 -5.14 6.42 -9.45
C ASP A 92 -5.73 6.85 -8.10
N SER A 93 -6.85 7.57 -8.16
CA SER A 93 -7.54 8.08 -6.98
C SER A 93 -8.13 6.98 -6.10
N GLY A 94 -8.44 5.80 -6.65
CA GLY A 94 -8.91 4.64 -5.88
C GLY A 94 -7.83 4.11 -4.96
N SER A 95 -6.63 3.86 -5.49
CA SER A 95 -5.47 3.42 -4.72
C SER A 95 -5.08 4.42 -3.63
N VAL A 96 -5.05 5.71 -3.95
CA VAL A 96 -4.76 6.78 -2.98
C VAL A 96 -5.77 6.75 -1.82
N ARG A 97 -7.07 6.68 -2.12
CA ARG A 97 -8.12 6.63 -1.08
C ARG A 97 -8.02 5.37 -0.23
N TYR A 98 -7.75 4.21 -0.84
CA TYR A 98 -7.56 2.96 -0.10
C TYR A 98 -6.41 3.10 0.90
N ILE A 99 -5.24 3.54 0.42
CA ILE A 99 -4.03 3.71 1.25
C ILE A 99 -4.30 4.67 2.41
N LEU A 100 -4.91 5.83 2.15
CA LEU A 100 -5.19 6.82 3.19
C LEU A 100 -6.22 6.34 4.22
N ARG A 101 -7.21 5.55 3.79
CA ARG A 101 -8.16 4.91 4.71
C ARG A 101 -7.49 3.85 5.57
N TRP A 102 -6.64 3.02 4.99
CA TRP A 102 -5.85 2.03 5.73
C TRP A 102 -4.98 2.72 6.78
N ILE A 103 -4.21 3.76 6.39
CA ILE A 103 -3.38 4.54 7.31
C ILE A 103 -4.24 5.16 8.41
N GLY A 104 -5.40 5.74 8.05
CA GLY A 104 -6.33 6.31 9.02
C GLY A 104 -6.98 5.30 9.96
N LEU A 105 -7.10 4.04 9.58
CA LEU A 105 -7.66 3.02 10.46
C LEU A 105 -6.62 2.45 11.42
N TYR A 106 -5.37 2.31 10.98
CA TYR A 106 -4.41 1.47 11.68
C TYR A 106 -3.16 2.18 12.19
N ASP A 107 -2.71 3.26 11.55
CA ASP A 107 -1.37 3.80 11.80
C ASP A 107 -1.36 5.28 12.19
N PHE A 108 -2.20 6.10 11.55
CA PHE A 108 -2.37 7.52 11.87
C PHE A 108 -3.84 7.94 11.89
N PRO A 109 -4.58 7.69 13.00
CA PRO A 109 -6.04 7.87 13.07
C PRO A 109 -6.58 9.25 12.68
N LYS A 110 -5.78 10.30 12.81
CA LYS A 110 -6.16 11.67 12.45
C LYS A 110 -6.39 11.87 10.95
N ILE A 111 -5.83 11.02 10.09
CA ILE A 111 -6.06 11.14 8.64
C ILE A 111 -7.38 10.48 8.20
N TYR A 112 -8.01 9.64 9.03
CA TYR A 112 -9.23 8.94 8.65
C TYR A 112 -10.38 9.89 8.25
N PRO A 113 -10.69 10.96 9.02
CA PRO A 113 -11.72 11.93 8.62
C PRO A 113 -11.40 12.65 7.32
N VAL A 114 -10.11 12.86 7.00
CA VAL A 114 -9.69 13.42 5.71
C VAL A 114 -9.95 12.39 4.62
N ALA A 115 -9.45 11.16 4.80
CA ALA A 115 -9.51 10.06 3.83
C ALA A 115 -10.94 9.64 3.42
N ILE A 116 -11.92 9.76 4.30
CA ILE A 116 -13.33 9.48 3.97
C ILE A 116 -13.98 10.58 3.13
N ASN A 117 -13.51 11.83 3.26
CA ASN A 117 -14.06 13.02 2.61
C ASN A 117 -13.33 13.41 1.32
N LEU A 118 -12.28 12.68 0.94
CA LEU A 118 -11.56 12.90 -0.31
C LEU A 118 -12.46 12.63 -1.53
N VAL A 119 -12.76 13.69 -2.27
CA VAL A 119 -13.40 13.65 -3.60
C VAL A 119 -12.36 13.49 -4.69
#